data_AF-A0A2N1RV30-F1
#
_entry.id   AF-A0A2N1RV30-F1
#
_cell.length_a   1.000
_cell.length_b   1.000
_cell.length_c   1.000
_cell.angle_alpha   90.00
_cell.angle_beta   90.00
_cell.angle_gamma   90.00
#
_symmetry.space_group_name_H-M   'P 1'
#
loop_
_entity.id
_entity.type
_entity.pdbx_description
1 polymer ?
#
loop_
_entity_poly.entity_id
_entity_poly.type
_entity_poly.pdbx_seq_one_letter_code
_entity_poly.pdbx_strand_id
1 'polypeptide(L)' 'MFIHIGNNILISDHKCVGIFNIETLKLSDDNQWMLDKISENDKMISLDIDNNKVASEVSSFTIMKRITIKEDELFWSRK' A
#
# COMPACT_ATOMS: atom_id res chain seq x y z
N MET A 1 -9.75 -10.42 -5.64
CA MET A 1 -9.15 -10.71 -4.31
C MET A 1 -8.71 -9.39 -3.68
N PHE A 2 -8.09 -9.39 -2.52
CA PHE A 2 -7.65 -8.15 -1.86
C PHE A 2 -6.21 -8.26 -1.39
N ILE A 3 -5.52 -7.13 -1.36
CA ILE A 3 -4.19 -7.01 -0.78
C ILE A 3 -4.34 -6.12 0.46
N HIS A 4 -3.97 -6.65 1.61
CA HIS A 4 -3.91 -5.92 2.86
C HIS A 4 -2.51 -5.31 3.00
N ILE A 5 -2.45 -3.97 3.04
CA ILE A 5 -1.21 -3.18 3.08
C ILE A 5 -0.99 -2.47 4.43
N GLY A 6 -1.58 -2.98 5.51
CA GLY A 6 -1.51 -2.39 6.86
C GLY A 6 -2.48 -1.25 7.10
N ASN A 7 -2.49 -0.69 8.31
CA ASN A 7 -3.26 0.51 8.69
C ASN A 7 -4.76 0.49 8.33
N ASN A 8 -5.41 -0.68 8.39
CA ASN A 8 -6.82 -0.85 7.98
C ASN A 8 -7.07 -0.63 6.48
N ILE A 9 -6.02 -0.65 5.66
CA ILE A 9 -6.08 -0.38 4.23
C ILE A 9 -6.09 -1.69 3.44
N LEU A 10 -7.10 -1.81 2.59
CA LEU A 10 -7.26 -2.90 1.64
C LEU A 10 -7.31 -2.32 0.23
N ILE A 11 -6.53 -2.88 -0.67
CA ILE A 11 -6.55 -2.54 -2.10
C ILE A 11 -7.01 -3.75 -2.92
N SER A 12 -7.60 -3.49 -4.08
CA SER A 12 -8.01 -4.55 -5.00
C SER A 12 -6.79 -5.10 -5.75
N ASP A 13 -6.60 -6.42 -5.72
CA ASP A 13 -5.51 -7.03 -6.49
C ASP A 13 -5.71 -6.94 -8.00
N HIS A 14 -6.96 -6.81 -8.47
CA HIS A 14 -7.28 -6.66 -9.88
C HIS A 14 -6.96 -5.26 -10.43
N LYS A 15 -6.89 -4.26 -9.56
CA LYS A 15 -6.55 -2.88 -9.93
C LYS A 15 -5.12 -2.50 -9.58
N CYS A 16 -4.48 -3.21 -8.65
CA CYS A 16 -3.13 -2.91 -8.21
C CYS A 16 -2.11 -3.14 -9.35
N VAL A 17 -1.42 -2.09 -9.76
CA VAL A 17 -0.32 -2.15 -10.73
C VAL A 17 0.99 -2.51 -10.05
N GLY A 18 1.24 -1.94 -8.87
CA GLY A 18 2.49 -2.18 -8.15
C GLY A 18 2.47 -1.66 -6.73
N ILE A 19 3.34 -2.25 -5.91
CA ILE A 19 3.59 -1.82 -4.55
C ILE A 19 5.09 -1.60 -4.41
N PHE A 20 5.45 -0.40 -3.99
CA PHE A 20 6.83 0.09 -4.02
C PHE A 20 7.26 0.54 -2.65
N ASN A 21 8.52 0.28 -2.33
CA ASN A 21 9.17 0.82 -1.14
C ASN A 21 9.54 2.30 -1.39
N ILE A 22 9.16 3.18 -0.47
CA ILE A 22 9.38 4.62 -0.62
C ILE A 22 10.86 4.98 -0.61
N GLU A 23 11.68 4.33 0.23
CA GLU A 23 13.13 4.59 0.26
C GLU A 23 13.79 4.28 -1.09
N THR A 24 13.31 3.24 -1.78
CA THR A 24 13.79 2.87 -3.11
C THR A 24 13.34 3.87 -4.16
N LEU A 25 12.08 4.34 -4.11
CA LEU A 25 11.56 5.33 -5.06
C LEU A 25 12.32 6.66 -4.96
N LYS A 26 12.70 7.09 -3.75
CA LYS A 26 13.48 8.31 -3.49
C LYS A 26 14.86 8.33 -4.14
N LEU A 27 15.38 7.19 -4.61
CA LEU A 27 16.70 7.10 -5.24
C LEU A 27 16.74 7.66 -6.68
N SER A 28 15.59 7.92 -7.30
CA SER A 28 15.49 8.46 -8.65
C SER A 28 14.49 9.61 -8.72
N ASP A 29 14.93 10.72 -9.31
CA ASP A 29 14.09 11.90 -9.48
C ASP A 29 12.90 11.68 -10.44
N ASP A 30 12.99 10.68 -11.32
CA ASP A 30 11.90 10.29 -12.22
C ASP A 30 10.67 9.79 -11.45
N ASN A 31 10.84 9.38 -10.19
CA ASN A 31 9.77 8.86 -9.34
C ASN A 31 9.10 9.94 -8.47
N GLN A 32 9.54 11.20 -8.52
CA GLN A 32 9.04 12.24 -7.60
C GLN A 32 7.51 12.42 -7.66
N TRP A 33 6.92 12.25 -8.85
CA TRP A 33 5.46 12.30 -9.02
C TRP A 33 4.71 11.22 -8.20
N MET A 34 5.37 10.10 -7.88
CA MET A 34 4.80 9.06 -7.01
C MET A 34 4.85 9.49 -5.54
N LEU A 35 5.81 10.34 -5.18
CA LEU A 35 6.06 10.76 -3.81
C LEU A 35 5.20 11.95 -3.37
N ASP A 36 4.41 12.55 -4.27
CA ASP A 36 3.49 13.62 -3.88
C ASP A 36 2.49 13.15 -2.81
N LYS A 37 2.37 13.94 -1.74
CA LYS A 37 1.43 13.76 -0.61
C LYS A 37 1.67 12.51 0.25
N ILE A 38 2.89 11.97 0.27
CA ILE A 38 3.30 10.97 1.28
C ILE A 38 3.71 11.64 2.59
N SER A 39 3.42 10.98 3.70
CA SER A 39 3.91 11.33 5.04
C SER A 39 5.38 10.92 5.19
N GLU A 40 6.11 11.57 6.09
CA GLU A 40 7.47 11.16 6.46
C GLU A 40 7.53 9.74 7.04
N ASN A 41 6.43 9.29 7.66
CA ASN A 41 6.32 7.96 8.26
C ASN A 41 5.94 6.86 7.26
N ASP A 42 5.51 7.21 6.05
CA ASP A 42 5.10 6.22 5.06
C ASP A 42 6.31 5.44 4.55
N LYS A 43 6.17 4.12 4.48
CA LYS A 43 7.23 3.19 4.07
C LYS A 43 6.97 2.54 2.72
N MET A 44 5.72 2.50 2.29
CA MET A 44 5.33 1.97 0.99
C MET A 44 4.26 2.82 0.31
N ILE A 45 4.17 2.66 -1.00
CA ILE A 45 3.09 3.20 -1.82
C ILE A 45 2.56 2.11 -2.75
N SER A 46 1.23 2.03 -2.86
CA SER A 46 0.56 1.24 -3.88
C SER A 46 0.02 2.14 -4.97
N LEU A 47 0.14 1.69 -6.22
CA LEU A 47 -0.37 2.34 -7.41
C LEU A 47 -1.42 1.44 -8.05
N ASP A 48 -2.54 2.01 -8.47
CA ASP A 48 -3.56 1.29 -9.24
C ASP A 48 -3.60 1.72 -10.72
N ILE A 49 -4.41 1.02 -11.52
CA ILE A 49 -4.59 1.27 -12.96
C ILE A 49 -5.11 2.67 -13.30
N ASP A 50 -5.72 3.35 -12.33
CA ASP A 50 -6.31 4.68 -12.47
C ASP A 50 -5.31 5.77 -11.98
N ASN A 51 -4.05 5.39 -11.70
CA ASN A 51 -3.01 6.20 -11.07
C ASN A 51 -3.35 6.71 -9.65
N ASN A 52 -4.30 6.08 -8.97
CA ASN A 52 -4.53 6.37 -7.57
C ASN A 52 -3.37 5.82 -6.74
N LYS A 53 -2.99 6.59 -5.73
CA LYS A 53 -1.88 6.31 -4.85
C LYS A 53 -2.39 6.11 -3.44
N VAL A 54 -2.00 5.01 -2.81
CA VAL A 54 -2.26 4.77 -1.39
C VAL A 54 -0.96 4.45 -0.69
N ALA A 55 -0.58 5.31 0.25
CA ALA A 55 0.61 5.15 1.08
C ALA A 55 0.27 4.50 2.43
N SER A 56 1.27 3.85 3.02
CA SER A 56 1.13 3.20 4.33
C SER A 56 2.45 3.26 5.09
N GLU A 57 2.37 3.46 6.41
CA GLU A 57 3.50 3.41 7.35
C GLU A 57 4.02 1.98 7.57
N VAL A 58 3.26 0.98 7.12
CA VAL A 58 3.65 -0.43 7.21
C VAL A 58 4.66 -0.76 6.12
N SER A 59 5.61 -1.64 6.44
CA SER A 59 6.61 -2.08 5.46
C SER A 59 5.98 -2.90 4.34
N SER A 60 6.51 -2.76 3.11
CA SER A 60 6.10 -3.59 1.97
C SER A 60 6.32 -5.09 2.19
N PHE A 61 7.18 -5.48 3.13
CA PHE A 61 7.40 -6.88 3.50
C PHE A 61 6.27 -7.47 4.37
N THR A 62 5.34 -6.66 4.86
CA THR A 62 4.24 -7.07 5.75
C THR A 62 2.91 -7.24 5.01
N ILE A 63 2.92 -7.13 3.69
CA ILE A 63 1.72 -7.19 2.85
C ILE A 63 1.16 -8.61 2.78
N MET A 64 -0.16 -8.74 2.86
CA MET A 64 -0.85 -10.03 2.77
C MET A 64 -1.90 -10.04 1.66
N LYS A 65 -1.79 -10.99 0.72
CA LYS A 65 -2.86 -11.25 -0.27
C LYS A 65 -3.94 -12.15 0.35
N ARG A 66 -5.21 -11.78 0.19
CA ARG A 66 -6.38 -12.47 0.77
C ARG A 66 -7.39 -12.81 -0.32
N ILE A 67 -7.81 -14.08 -0.36
CA ILE A 67 -8.79 -14.60 -1.33
C ILE A 67 -10.21 -14.13 -0.96
N THR A 68 -10.53 -14.15 0.33
CA THR A 68 -11.82 -13.75 0.89
C THR A 68 -11.59 -12.78 2.05
N ILE A 69 -12.47 -11.79 2.18
CA ILE A 69 -12.60 -10.98 3.39
C ILE A 69 -13.88 -11.46 4.06
N LYS A 70 -13.78 -12.36 5.04
CA LYS A 70 -14.88 -12.57 5.98
C LYS A 70 -14.71 -11.54 7.10
N GLU A 71 -15.80 -10.89 7.52
CA GLU A 71 -15.76 -9.87 8.58
C GLU A 71 -15.08 -10.42 9.85
N ASP A 72 -15.27 -11.71 10.13
CA ASP A 72 -14.73 -12.44 11.28
C ASP A 72 -13.20 -12.68 11.23
N GLU A 73 -12.55 -12.44 10.08
CA GLU A 73 -11.11 -12.68 9.86
C GLU A 73 -10.28 -11.37 9.85
N LEU A 74 -10.94 -10.22 9.96
CA LEU A 74 -10.29 -8.90 10.01
C LEU A 74 -10.14 -8.45 11.47
N PHE A 75 -9.07 -8.92 12.12
CA PHE A 75 -8.67 -8.41 13.43
C PHE A 75 -7.80 -7.16 13.26
N TRP A 76 -8.43 -6.00 13.37
CA TRP A 76 -7.72 -4.73 13.46
C TRP A 76 -7.33 -4.47 14.91
N SER A 77 -6.02 -4.33 15.18
CA SER A 77 -5.54 -3.84 16.47
C SER A 77 -6.04 -2.40 16.67
N ARG A 78 -7.07 -2.22 17.50
CA ARG A 78 -7.46 -0.89 17.98
C ARG A 78 -6.42 -0.43 19.00
N LYS A 79 -5.44 0.34 18.54
CA LYS A 79 -4.57 1.12 19.42
C LYS A 79 -5.17 2.49 19.63
#